data_AF-A0AAW9SR24-F1
#
_entry.id   AF-A0AAW9SR24-F1
#
_cell.length_a   1.000
_cell.length_b   1.000
_cell.length_c   1.000
_cell.angle_alpha   90.00
_cell.angle_beta   90.00
_cell.angle_gamma   90.00
#
_symmetry.space_group_name_H-M   'P 1'
#
loop_
_entity.id
_entity.type
_entity.pdbx_description
1 polymer ?
#
loop_
_entity_poly.entity_id
_entity_poly.type
_entity_poly.pdbx_seq_one_letter_code
_entity_poly.pdbx_strand_id
1 'polypeptide(L)' 'MLRTITLGSCVSVQGLLEKILPDGRVSVRVGNRIYTGLPVVGKASA' A
#
# COMPACT_ATOMS: atom_id res chain seq x y z
N MET A 1 -7.52 7.52 4.72
CA MET A 1 -6.90 6.54 5.62
C MET A 1 -5.52 6.20 5.10
N LEU A 2 -4.50 6.14 5.98
CA LEU A 2 -3.17 5.71 5.57
C LEU A 2 -3.14 4.20 5.35
N ARG A 3 -2.44 3.76 4.30
CA ARG A 3 -2.20 2.36 3.98
C ARG A 3 -0.72 2.17 3.71
N THR A 4 -0.19 1.05 4.17
CA THR A 4 1.16 0.61 3.86
C THR A 4 1.09 -0.46 2.77
N ILE A 5 1.87 -0.27 1.72
CA ILE A 5 2.05 -1.23 0.64
C ILE A 5 3.50 -1.72 0.60
N THR A 6 3.71 -2.94 0.14
CA THR A 6 5.02 -3.48 -0.19
C THR A 6 5.34 -3.25 -1.66
N LEU A 7 6.51 -2.67 -1.92
CA LEU A 7 7.12 -2.51 -3.24
C LEU A 7 8.28 -3.50 -3.35
N GLY A 8 8.08 -4.57 -4.12
CA GLY A 8 9.06 -5.65 -4.21
C GLY A 8 9.18 -6.44 -2.90
N SER A 9 10.37 -7.00 -2.64
CA SER A 9 10.61 -7.94 -1.54
C SER A 9 10.95 -7.30 -0.20
N CYS A 10 11.51 -6.09 -0.20
CA CYS A 10 12.14 -5.51 1.00
C CYS A 10 11.71 -4.07 1.32
N VAL A 11 10.90 -3.43 0.47
CA VAL A 11 10.53 -2.03 0.65
C VAL A 11 9.05 -1.92 0.99
N SER A 12 8.74 -1.19 2.06
CA SER A 12 7.38 -0.83 2.44
C SER A 12 7.20 0.67 2.34
N VAL A 13 6.08 1.12 1.77
CA VAL A 13 5.74 2.53 1.59
C VAL A 13 4.39 2.80 2.20
N GLN A 14 4.31 3.79 3.08
CA GLN A 14 3.06 4.25 3.68
C GLN A 14 2.58 5.52 2.99
N GLY A 15 1.29 5.56 2.64
CA GLY A 15 0.67 6.72 1.99
C GLY A 15 -0.84 6.74 2.11
N LEU A 16 -1.46 7.76 1.52
CA LEU A 16 -2.92 7.89 1.48
C LEU A 16 -3.51 6.90 0.47
N LEU A 17 -4.50 6.12 0.88
CA LEU A 17 -5.20 5.22 -0.04
C LEU A 17 -5.91 6.01 -1.14
N GLU A 18 -5.51 5.80 -2.39
CA GLU A 18 -6.15 6.40 -3.57
C GLU A 18 -7.12 5.41 -4.23
N LYS A 19 -6.65 4.17 -4.46
CA LYS A 19 -7.43 3.17 -5.19
C LYS A 19 -7.07 1.75 -4.77
N ILE A 20 -8.08 0.90 -4.78
CA ILE A 20 -7.93 -0.56 -4.68
C ILE A 20 -8.13 -1.10 -6.10
N LEU A 21 -7.16 -1.83 -6.60
CA LEU A 21 -7.20 -2.44 -7.93
C LEU A 21 -7.87 -3.82 -7.85
N PRO A 22 -8.51 -4.27 -8.94
CA PRO A 22 -9.19 -5.58 -8.98
C PRO A 22 -8.22 -6.77 -8.89
N ASP A 23 -6.93 -6.55 -9.10
CA ASP A 23 -5.87 -7.56 -8.96
C ASP A 23 -5.39 -7.74 -7.50
N GLY A 24 -6.01 -7.04 -6.54
CA GLY A 24 -5.65 -7.09 -5.13
C GLY A 24 -4.50 -6.15 -4.75
N ARG A 25 -3.95 -5.38 -5.70
CA ARG A 25 -2.98 -4.31 -5.39
C ARG A 25 -3.69 -3.06 -4.89
N VAL A 26 -2.92 -2.22 -4.22
CA VAL A 26 -3.37 -0.95 -3.67
C VAL A 26 -2.46 0.16 -4.16
N SER A 27 -3.06 1.25 -4.62
CA SER A 27 -2.35 2.49 -4.93
C SER A 27 -2.44 3.45 -3.75
N VAL A 28 -1.28 3.93 -3.30
CA VAL A 28 -1.15 4.93 -2.25
C VAL A 28 -0.44 6.18 -2.77
N ARG A 29 -0.89 7.36 -2.37
CA ARG A 29 -0.24 8.64 -2.64
C ARG A 29 0.72 9.02 -1.51
N VAL A 30 1.95 9.35 -1.86
CA VAL A 30 2.98 9.89 -0.96
C VAL A 30 3.48 11.20 -1.56
N GLY A 31 3.09 12.32 -0.92
CA GLY A 31 3.29 13.65 -1.50
C GLY A 31 2.63 13.74 -2.88
N ASN A 32 3.44 13.99 -3.91
CA ASN A 32 2.98 14.15 -5.30
C ASN A 32 3.16 12.88 -6.16
N ARG A 33 3.52 11.74 -5.56
CA ARG A 33 3.73 10.46 -6.27
C ARG A 33 2.71 9.42 -5.84
N ILE A 34 2.29 8.59 -6.79
CA ILE A 34 1.45 7.42 -6.54
C ILE A 34 2.31 6.17 -6.66
N TYR A 35 2.24 5.32 -5.64
CA TYR A 35 2.92 4.03 -5.58
C TYR A 35 1.88 2.92 -5.56
N THR A 36 2.10 1.85 -6.31
CA THR A 36 1.19 0.71 -6.39
C THR A 36 1.93 -0.55 -5.95
N GLY A 37 1.34 -1.28 -5.01
CA GLY A 37 1.96 -2.48 -4.45
C GLY A 37 0.94 -3.36 -3.76
N LEU A 38 1.42 -4.41 -3.10
CA LEU A 38 0.54 -5.27 -2.31
C LEU A 38 0.29 -4.63 -0.95
N PRO A 39 -0.94 -4.69 -0.42
CA PRO A 39 -1.18 -4.23 0.94
C PRO A 39 -0.36 -5.08 1.93
N VAL A 40 0.30 -4.42 2.88
CA VAL A 40 0.90 -5.14 4.01
C VAL A 40 -0.25 -5.65 4.87
N VAL A 41 -0.59 -6.93 4.73
CA VAL A 41 -1.42 -7.67 5.68
C VAL A 41 -0.59 -7.85 6.95
N GLY A 42 -0.62 -6.83 7.81
CA GLY A 42 -0.23 -7.05 9.20
C GLY A 42 -1.13 -8.14 9.75
N LYS A 43 -0.56 -9.16 10.41
CA LYS A 43 -1.34 -9.96 11.35
C LYS A 43 -2.05 -8.95 12.26
N ALA A 44 -3.37 -8.84 12.16
CA ALA A 44 -4.14 -8.19 13.19
C ALA A 44 -3.80 -8.97 14.46
N SER A 45 -3.05 -8.34 15.38
CA SER A 45 -2.80 -8.93 16.68
C SER A 45 -4.15 -9.32 17.27
N ALA A 46 -4.30 -10.61 17.58
CA ALA A 46 -5.45 -11.18 18.26
C ALA A 46 -5.54 -10.65 19.69
#